data_AF-A0A1I7RU29-F1
#
_entry.id   AF-A0A1I7RU29-F1
#
_cell.length_a   1.000
_cell.length_b   1.000
_cell.length_c   1.000
_cell.angle_alpha   90.00
_cell.angle_beta   90.00
_cell.angle_gamma   90.00
#
_symmetry.space_group_name_H-M   'P 1'
#
loop_
_entity.id
_entity.type
_entity.pdbx_description
1 polymer ?
#
loop_
_entity_poly.entity_id
_entity_poly.type
_entity_poly.pdbx_seq_one_letter_code
_entity_poly.pdbx_strand_id
1 'polypeptide(L)'
;MVNVLGEAALYPTPEPAQEIEAEPTTCCGILFTWPKSTLLTYVYEIGERFVFYGLKATLLIYLMKNIGFDPSTSGLIFTVFMAFSYILPFLGGFLADGVFGRFFSLFWFSIVYLSGLLFLTVSSIFPLGHPLHP
;
A
#
# COMPACT_ATOMS: atom_id res chain seq x y z
N MET A 1 29.06 -69.04 4.98
CA MET A 1 28.08 -69.05 3.87
C MET A 1 26.85 -68.28 4.32
N VAL A 2 26.69 -67.10 3.73
CA VAL A 2 25.42 -66.42 3.40
C VAL A 2 24.35 -66.32 4.50
N ASN A 3 24.29 -65.17 5.18
CA ASN A 3 23.05 -64.37 5.23
C ASN A 3 23.32 -62.93 5.69
N VAL A 4 23.94 -62.15 4.78
CA VAL A 4 24.01 -60.68 4.81
C VAL A 4 23.25 -60.16 3.58
N LEU A 5 22.00 -60.60 3.41
CA LEU A 5 21.13 -60.23 2.28
C LEU A 5 19.73 -59.83 2.80
N GLY A 6 19.68 -59.05 3.89
CA GLY A 6 18.43 -58.60 4.51
C GLY A 6 18.10 -57.11 4.35
N GLU A 7 19.05 -56.23 4.02
CA GLU A 7 18.88 -54.77 4.23
C GLU A 7 19.33 -53.88 3.05
N ALA A 8 19.38 -54.40 1.81
CA ALA A 8 19.87 -53.63 0.65
C ALA A 8 18.81 -53.27 -0.40
N ALA A 9 17.51 -53.30 -0.08
CA ALA A 9 16.46 -53.12 -1.10
C ALA A 9 15.26 -52.23 -0.69
N LEU A 10 15.47 -51.22 0.15
CA LEU A 10 14.50 -50.13 0.28
C LEU A 10 15.18 -48.78 0.55
N TYR A 11 16.13 -48.42 -0.32
CA TYR A 11 16.48 -47.02 -0.47
C TYR A 11 15.37 -46.34 -1.28
N PRO A 12 14.74 -45.25 -0.80
CA PRO A 12 13.72 -44.56 -1.58
C PRO A 12 14.36 -44.08 -2.89
N THR A 13 13.71 -44.40 -4.01
CA THR A 13 14.08 -43.88 -5.33
C THR A 13 14.26 -42.36 -5.24
N PRO A 14 15.30 -41.77 -5.84
CA PRO A 14 15.44 -40.32 -5.86
C PRO A 14 14.19 -39.74 -6.52
N GLU A 15 13.38 -39.04 -5.71
CA GLU A 15 12.35 -38.12 -6.17
C GLU A 15 13.03 -37.18 -7.19
N PRO A 16 12.39 -36.89 -8.34
CA PRO A 16 13.03 -36.13 -9.41
C PRO A 16 13.68 -34.90 -8.81
N ALA A 17 14.97 -34.73 -9.12
CA ALA A 17 15.81 -33.65 -8.63
C ALA A 17 14.98 -32.37 -8.52
N GLN A 18 14.65 -31.97 -7.29
CA GLN A 18 14.24 -30.61 -7.04
C GLN A 18 15.42 -29.78 -7.54
N GLU A 19 15.24 -29.14 -8.71
CA GLU A 19 16.17 -28.13 -9.17
C GLU A 19 16.36 -27.18 -7.99
N ILE A 20 17.58 -27.12 -7.48
CA ILE A 20 17.97 -26.04 -6.58
C ILE A 20 17.89 -24.80 -7.46
N GLU A 21 16.73 -24.16 -7.52
CA GLU A 21 16.56 -22.84 -8.14
C GLU A 21 17.62 -21.96 -7.51
N ALA A 22 18.63 -21.58 -8.30
CA ALA A 22 19.69 -20.71 -7.85
C ALA A 22 19.04 -19.44 -7.29
N GLU A 23 19.21 -19.17 -5.99
CA GLU A 23 18.69 -17.96 -5.39
C GLU A 23 19.24 -16.76 -6.18
N PRO A 24 18.37 -15.95 -6.82
CA PRO A 24 18.83 -14.82 -7.61
C PRO A 24 19.53 -13.81 -6.69
N THR A 25 20.86 -13.78 -6.76
CA THR A 25 21.77 -13.01 -5.88
C THR A 25 21.85 -11.53 -6.25
N THR A 26 20.91 -11.01 -7.03
CA THR A 26 20.93 -9.61 -7.50
C THR A 26 19.52 -9.04 -7.59
N CYS A 27 19.25 -7.94 -6.87
CA CYS A 27 17.94 -7.26 -6.86
C CYS A 27 17.41 -6.95 -8.27
N CYS A 28 18.29 -6.56 -9.19
CA CYS A 28 17.91 -6.21 -10.56
C CYS A 28 17.42 -7.41 -11.38
N GLY A 29 17.96 -8.61 -11.12
CA GLY A 29 17.51 -9.86 -11.74
C GLY A 29 16.17 -10.33 -11.19
N ILE A 30 15.94 -10.18 -9.87
CA ILE A 30 14.67 -10.50 -9.22
C ILE A 30 13.54 -9.65 -9.80
N LEU A 31 13.75 -8.33 -9.92
CA LEU A 31 12.72 -7.39 -10.38
C LEU A 31 12.19 -7.70 -11.78
N PHE A 32 12.99 -8.26 -12.68
CA PHE A 32 12.55 -8.61 -14.04
C PHE A 32 11.97 -10.03 -14.17
N THR A 33 12.15 -10.89 -13.17
CA THR A 33 11.58 -12.25 -13.14
C THR A 33 10.09 -12.27 -12.78
N TRP A 34 9.60 -11.26 -12.03
CA TRP A 34 8.20 -11.22 -11.61
C TRP A 34 7.23 -10.90 -12.77
N PRO A 35 6.03 -11.48 -12.78
CA PRO A 35 5.00 -11.15 -13.76
C PRO A 35 4.68 -9.65 -13.74
N LYS A 36 4.53 -9.05 -14.93
CA LYS A 36 4.33 -7.60 -15.13
C LYS A 36 3.18 -7.01 -14.28
N SER A 37 2.13 -7.79 -14.03
CA SER A 37 0.99 -7.38 -13.19
C SER A 37 1.39 -7.12 -11.73
N THR A 38 2.32 -7.91 -11.18
CA THR A 38 2.79 -7.74 -9.79
C THR A 38 3.67 -6.50 -9.66
N LEU A 39 4.52 -6.23 -10.67
CA LEU A 39 5.33 -5.01 -10.70
C LEU A 39 4.48 -3.73 -10.76
N LEU A 40 3.43 -3.72 -11.59
CA LEU A 40 2.49 -2.59 -11.67
C LEU A 40 1.79 -2.35 -10.33
N THR A 41 1.37 -3.41 -9.66
CA THR A 41 0.72 -3.32 -8.34
C THR A 41 1.69 -2.77 -7.28
N TYR A 42 2.95 -3.20 -7.33
CA TYR A 42 3.98 -2.74 -6.39
C TYR A 42 4.33 -1.25 -6.57
N VAL A 43 4.47 -0.79 -7.81
CA VAL A 43 4.70 0.64 -8.10
C VAL A 43 3.52 1.48 -7.64
N TYR A 44 2.29 1.00 -7.85
CA TYR A 44 1.08 1.65 -7.36
C TYR A 44 1.08 1.78 -5.83
N GLU A 45 1.39 0.70 -5.11
CA GLU A 45 1.47 0.68 -3.65
C GLU A 45 2.51 1.68 -3.10
N ILE A 46 3.68 1.78 -3.73
CA ILE A 46 4.69 2.77 -3.34
C ILE A 46 4.18 4.19 -3.56
N GLY A 47 3.55 4.45 -4.71
CA GLY A 47 2.97 5.75 -5.02
C GLY A 47 1.89 6.14 -4.02
N GLU A 48 1.00 5.21 -3.68
CA GLU A 48 -0.07 5.43 -2.70
C GLU A 48 0.50 5.79 -1.33
N ARG A 49 1.50 5.03 -0.84
CA ARG A 49 2.19 5.32 0.43
C ARG A 49 2.87 6.69 0.44
N PHE A 50 3.53 7.07 -0.65
CA PHE A 50 4.16 8.39 -0.77
C PHE A 50 3.13 9.50 -0.62
N VAL A 51 2.00 9.39 -1.33
CA VAL A 51 0.94 10.39 -1.28
C VAL A 51 0.26 10.40 0.09
N PHE A 52 0.05 9.24 0.73
CA PHE A 52 -0.55 9.14 2.06
C PHE A 52 0.27 9.87 3.13
N TYR A 53 1.58 9.65 3.16
CA TYR A 53 2.45 10.36 4.10
C TYR A 53 2.53 11.87 3.81
N GLY A 54 2.52 12.26 2.54
CA GLY A 54 2.46 13.67 2.13
C GLY A 54 1.15 14.35 2.54
N LEU A 55 0.02 13.68 2.34
CA LEU A 55 -1.31 14.16 2.73
C LEU A 55 -1.40 14.30 4.25
N LYS A 56 -0.92 13.31 5.00
CA LYS A 56 -0.88 13.33 6.47
C LYS A 56 -0.14 14.56 7.01
N ALA A 57 1.01 14.91 6.42
CA ALA A 57 1.77 16.09 6.83
C ALA A 57 1.06 17.40 6.42
N THR A 58 0.57 17.46 5.17
CA THR A 58 -0.03 18.67 4.61
C THR A 58 -1.36 19.01 5.28
N LEU A 59 -2.18 18.02 5.62
CA LEU A 59 -3.49 18.22 6.24
C LEU A 59 -3.39 18.95 7.59
N LEU A 60 -2.46 18.51 8.46
CA LEU A 60 -2.28 19.14 9.78
C LEU A 60 -1.80 20.59 9.63
N ILE A 61 -0.82 20.83 8.75
CA ILE A 61 -0.30 22.17 8.48
C ILE A 61 -1.40 23.06 7.89
N TYR A 62 -2.22 22.54 6.98
CA TYR A 62 -3.33 23.26 6.36
C TYR A 62 -4.37 23.71 7.41
N LEU A 63 -4.77 22.82 8.33
CA LEU A 63 -5.72 23.17 9.39
C LEU A 63 -5.19 24.31 10.29
N MET A 64 -3.90 24.27 10.62
CA MET A 64 -3.28 25.26 11.49
C MET A 64 -2.97 26.59 10.78
N LYS A 65 -2.43 26.54 9.54
CA LYS A 65 -1.91 27.72 8.84
C LYS A 65 -2.91 28.36 7.87
N ASN A 66 -3.71 27.57 7.15
CA ASN A 66 -4.63 28.11 6.16
C ASN A 66 -6.00 28.42 6.77
N ILE A 67 -6.52 27.53 7.62
CA ILE A 67 -7.80 27.74 8.29
C ILE A 67 -7.62 28.52 9.61
N GLY A 68 -6.47 28.37 10.28
CA GLY A 68 -6.19 29.07 11.54
C GLY A 68 -6.82 28.42 12.76
N PHE A 69 -7.07 27.11 12.73
CA PHE A 69 -7.60 26.40 13.90
C PHE A 69 -6.56 26.23 15.01
N ASP A 70 -7.04 26.21 16.25
CA ASP A 70 -6.23 25.92 17.42
C ASP A 70 -5.56 24.53 17.30
N PRO A 71 -4.33 24.33 17.85
CA PRO A 71 -3.64 23.04 17.77
C PRO A 71 -4.45 21.87 18.33
N SER A 72 -5.26 22.11 19.38
CA SER A 72 -6.12 21.07 19.98
C SER A 72 -7.19 20.57 19.00
N THR A 73 -7.85 21.50 18.31
CA THR A 73 -8.92 21.20 17.35
C THR A 73 -8.35 20.58 16.08
N SER A 74 -7.24 21.13 15.58
CA SER A 74 -6.53 20.57 14.41
C SER A 74 -6.07 19.14 14.65
N GLY A 75 -5.53 18.85 15.84
CA GLY A 75 -5.12 17.49 16.23
C GLY A 75 -6.28 16.51 16.35
N LEU A 76 -7.45 16.97 16.78
CA LEU A 76 -8.67 16.15 16.83
C LEU A 76 -9.14 15.80 15.42
N ILE A 77 -9.28 16.80 14.54
CA ILE A 77 -9.69 16.60 13.14
C ILE A 77 -8.71 15.65 12.43
N PHE A 78 -7.41 15.86 12.63
CA PHE A 78 -6.36 15.02 12.07
C PHE A 78 -6.47 13.56 12.56
N THR A 79 -6.65 13.34 13.86
CA THR A 79 -6.79 12.00 14.43
C THR A 79 -8.04 11.29 13.92
N VAL A 80 -9.17 12.00 13.81
CA VAL A 80 -10.41 11.46 13.25
C VAL A 80 -10.21 11.07 11.79
N PHE A 81 -9.58 11.93 10.98
CA PHE A 81 -9.24 11.62 9.58
C PHE A 81 -8.38 10.35 9.47
N MET A 82 -7.36 10.22 10.33
CA MET A 82 -6.52 9.02 10.38
C MET A 82 -7.32 7.78 10.75
N ALA A 83 -8.22 7.86 11.74
CA ALA A 83 -9.09 6.75 12.12
C ALA A 83 -9.98 6.31 10.95
N PHE A 84 -10.61 7.24 10.24
CA PHE A 84 -11.38 6.94 9.02
C PHE A 84 -10.51 6.27 7.94
N SER A 85 -9.30 6.78 7.72
CA SER A 85 -8.36 6.22 6.73
C SER A 85 -7.95 4.78 7.04
N TYR A 86 -7.98 4.35 8.31
CA TYR A 86 -7.73 2.96 8.68
C TYR A 86 -8.97 2.06 8.58
N ILE A 87 -10.17 2.63 8.70
CA ILE A 87 -11.43 1.87 8.60
C ILE A 87 -11.86 1.69 7.14
N LEU A 88 -11.63 2.70 6.29
CA LEU A 88 -12.00 2.66 4.87
C LEU A 88 -11.47 1.43 4.11
N PRO A 89 -10.21 1.00 4.27
CA PRO A 89 -9.67 -0.19 3.60
C PRO A 89 -10.40 -1.48 3.98
N PHE A 90 -10.83 -1.62 5.24
CA PHE A 90 -11.63 -2.77 5.67
C PHE A 90 -12.99 -2.80 4.95
N LEU A 91 -13.65 -1.65 4.85
CA LEU A 91 -14.90 -1.52 4.11
C LEU A 91 -14.69 -1.71 2.59
N GLY A 92 -13.58 -1.21 2.05
CA GLY A 92 -13.21 -1.34 0.64
C GLY A 92 -12.89 -2.78 0.24
N GLY A 93 -12.27 -3.56 1.12
CA GLY A 93 -12.05 -5.00 0.93
C GLY A 93 -13.36 -5.77 0.86
N PHE A 94 -14.27 -5.50 1.80
CA PHE A 94 -15.61 -6.10 1.80
C PHE A 94 -16.40 -5.80 0.50
N LEU A 95 -16.29 -4.56 -0.01
CA LEU A 95 -16.89 -4.17 -1.28
C LEU A 95 -16.22 -4.85 -2.50
N ALA A 96 -14.90 -5.08 -2.45
CA ALA A 96 -14.15 -5.74 -3.51
C ALA A 96 -14.52 -7.22 -3.65
N ASP A 97 -14.79 -7.89 -2.53
CA ASP A 97 -15.16 -9.31 -2.49
C ASP A 97 -16.61 -9.57 -2.94
N GLY A 98 -17.48 -8.55 -2.83
CA GLY A 98 -18.91 -8.72 -3.08
C GLY A 98 -19.38 -8.55 -4.53
N VAL A 99 -18.88 -7.56 -5.28
CA VAL A 99 -19.63 -7.08 -6.47
C VAL A 99 -18.79 -6.67 -7.69
N PHE A 100 -17.57 -6.11 -7.52
CA PHE A 100 -16.91 -5.38 -8.62
C PHE A 100 -15.59 -5.97 -9.14
N GLY A 101 -15.08 -7.04 -8.51
CA GLY A 101 -13.78 -7.58 -8.86
C GLY A 101 -12.62 -6.68 -8.40
N ARG A 102 -11.47 -7.31 -8.17
CA ARG A 102 -10.34 -6.72 -7.42
C ARG A 102 -9.75 -5.46 -8.05
N PHE A 103 -9.66 -5.40 -9.39
CA PHE A 103 -9.04 -4.28 -10.10
C PHE A 103 -9.94 -3.04 -10.23
N PHE A 104 -11.25 -3.22 -10.44
CA PHE A 104 -12.17 -2.09 -10.58
C PHE A 104 -12.38 -1.37 -9.24
N SER A 105 -12.45 -2.11 -8.13
CA SER A 105 -12.54 -1.52 -6.80
C SER A 105 -11.35 -0.58 -6.53
N LEU A 106 -10.14 -1.04 -6.82
CA LEU A 106 -8.91 -0.26 -6.65
C LEU A 106 -8.90 1.01 -7.52
N PHE A 107 -9.36 0.90 -8.77
CA PHE A 107 -9.45 2.06 -9.68
C PHE A 107 -10.44 3.13 -9.16
N TRP A 108 -11.62 2.71 -8.71
CA TRP A 108 -12.61 3.64 -8.14
C TRP A 108 -12.12 4.34 -6.88
N PHE A 109 -11.48 3.61 -5.96
CA PHE A 109 -10.88 4.20 -4.76
C PHE A 109 -9.78 5.21 -5.09
N SER A 110 -8.97 4.94 -6.12
CA SER A 110 -7.94 5.87 -6.58
C SER A 110 -8.53 7.19 -7.08
N ILE A 111 -9.64 7.16 -7.82
CA ILE A 111 -10.32 8.39 -8.28
C ILE A 111 -10.82 9.21 -7.10
N VAL A 112 -11.48 8.58 -6.12
CA VAL A 112 -11.97 9.27 -4.92
C VAL A 112 -10.80 9.90 -4.17
N TYR A 113 -9.69 9.17 -4.03
CA TYR A 113 -8.49 9.67 -3.37
C TYR A 113 -7.89 10.90 -4.08
N LEU A 114 -7.73 10.83 -5.40
CA LEU A 114 -7.26 11.97 -6.21
C LEU A 114 -8.18 13.18 -6.12
N SER A 115 -9.50 12.96 -6.07
CA SER A 115 -10.47 14.05 -5.91
C SER A 115 -10.32 14.78 -4.57
N GLY A 116 -10.07 14.04 -3.49
CA GLY A 116 -9.82 14.61 -2.16
C GLY A 116 -8.52 15.40 -2.11
N LEU A 117 -7.45 14.90 -2.73
CA LEU A 117 -6.20 15.64 -2.87
C LEU A 117 -6.37 16.92 -3.68
N LEU A 118 -7.06 16.84 -4.82
CA LEU A 118 -7.33 18.01 -5.65
C LEU A 118 -8.11 19.05 -4.86
N PHE A 119 -9.13 18.64 -4.09
CA PHE A 119 -9.88 19.54 -3.22
C PHE A 119 -8.98 20.24 -2.19
N LEU A 120 -8.10 19.49 -1.52
CA LEU A 120 -7.18 20.05 -0.53
C LEU A 120 -6.20 21.06 -1.19
N THR A 121 -5.64 20.71 -2.34
CA THR A 121 -4.73 21.59 -3.09
C THR A 121 -5.44 22.86 -3.54
N VAL A 122 -6.61 22.72 -4.16
CA VAL A 122 -7.42 23.86 -4.63
C VAL A 122 -7.81 24.74 -3.44
N SER A 123 -8.26 24.16 -2.34
CA SER A 123 -8.59 24.94 -1.13
C SER A 123 -7.37 25.64 -0.54
N SER A 124 -6.18 25.07 -0.65
CA SER A 124 -4.95 25.72 -0.19
C SER A 124 -4.52 26.90 -1.06
N ILE A 125 -4.91 26.94 -2.33
CA ILE A 125 -4.60 28.03 -3.27
C ILE A 125 -5.48 29.25 -3.03
N PHE A 126 -6.69 29.08 -2.47
CA PHE A 126 -7.57 30.19 -2.12
C PHE A 126 -7.24 30.68 -0.70
N PRO A 127 -6.44 31.76 -0.55
CA PRO A 127 -6.20 32.34 0.78
C PRO A 127 -7.50 32.95 1.30
N LEU A 128 -8.06 32.36 2.35
CA LEU A 128 -8.98 33.07 3.24
C LEU A 128 -8.16 34.18 3.89
N GLY A 129 -8.42 35.42 3.50
CA GLY A 129 -7.58 36.57 3.78
C GLY A 129 -7.45 36.91 5.26
N HIS A 130 -6.54 36.22 5.95
CA HIS A 130 -6.04 36.64 7.25
C HIS A 130 -4.64 37.25 7.09
N PRO A 131 -4.41 38.50 7.51
CA PRO A 131 -3.08 39.07 7.50
C PRO A 131 -2.19 38.28 8.47
N LEU A 132 -1.04 37.86 7.96
CA LEU A 132 0.09 37.40 8.76
C LEU A 132 0.50 38.56 9.66
N HIS A 133 0.18 38.48 10.96
CA HIS A 133 0.89 39.27 11.96
C HIS A 133 1.98 38.39 12.58
N PRO A 134 3.22 38.90 12.75
CA PRO A 134 4.45 38.15 13.03
C PRO A 134 4.43 37.23 14.25
#